data_AF-A0A914DAZ1-F1
#
_entry.id   AF-A0A914DAZ1-F1
#
_cell.length_a   1.000
_cell.length_b   1.000
_cell.length_c   1.000
_cell.angle_alpha   90.00
_cell.angle_beta   90.00
_cell.angle_gamma   90.00
#
_symmetry.space_group_name_H-M   'P 1'
#
loop_
_entity.id
_entity.type
_entity.pdbx_description
1 polymer ?
#
loop_
_entity_poly.entity_id
_entity_poly.type
_entity_poly.pdbx_seq_one_letter_code
_entity_poly.pdbx_strand_id
1 'polypeptide(L)'
;MKRRYRIVLFSIVYIFIFVLAVEDRDRCRSVEGSKSCGQCIKIPGCAWCLDSRSNSSQRCDLKTAFTPETCAPHYVYSPATEIKIAPQHNLPLDSKQADGVTITQLEPQQIVIKMKPGDILEVPFKYQHRIPVSGYEVRDFSIQTSEFRSLGLGIEFFIECDGTRIGGRVCPGVKVDQIINFYAKVTLNECKAGGDIAVSIGVYGYNTVSGLFITPVCGCECEKLRNHERSSASCAHAGTQICGACLCDEGRGGNNCECSLAQFSASSADELENRCRKMSTYAVGKANATVANANVMLNIFVLAKANVSVVVAYVKKVSPETIALVQPIKNHAKKTESYVLGMGYVNVVNVLVMLATPDPLAALNKKLNLQKSMKTIWREETRVKLMAKFCLPFPI
;
A
#
# COMPACT_ATOMS: atom_id res chain seq x y z
N MET A 1 15.16 11.37 41.41
CA MET A 1 14.69 10.17 40.68
C MET A 1 13.52 10.43 39.73
N LYS A 2 12.43 11.13 40.12
CA LYS A 2 11.23 11.33 39.28
C LYS A 2 11.46 12.01 37.90
N ARG A 3 12.44 12.91 37.76
CA ARG A 3 12.72 13.64 36.51
C ARG A 3 13.45 12.79 35.45
N ARG A 4 14.35 11.89 35.88
CA ARG A 4 15.03 10.95 34.99
C ARG A 4 14.09 9.85 34.49
N TYR A 5 13.16 9.39 35.34
CA TYR A 5 12.15 8.42 34.96
C TYR A 5 11.17 8.97 33.91
N ARG A 6 10.75 10.24 34.03
CA ARG A 6 9.91 10.92 33.01
C ARG A 6 10.60 11.01 31.65
N ILE A 7 11.87 11.41 31.59
CA ILE A 7 12.62 11.53 30.33
C ILE A 7 12.77 10.16 29.65
N VAL A 8 13.10 9.12 30.41
CA VAL A 8 13.21 7.75 29.88
C VAL A 8 11.85 7.25 29.38
N LEU A 9 10.75 7.55 30.08
CA LEU A 9 9.40 7.20 29.63
C LEU A 9 9.04 7.90 28.31
N PHE A 10 9.31 9.20 28.19
CA PHE A 10 9.06 9.97 26.97
C PHE A 10 9.88 9.45 25.78
N SER A 11 11.16 9.11 26.00
CA SER A 11 12.01 8.52 24.96
C SER A 11 11.53 7.13 24.53
N ILE A 12 11.08 6.27 25.47
CA ILE A 12 10.53 4.95 25.16
C ILE A 12 9.21 5.08 24.39
N VAL A 13 8.32 5.99 24.79
CA VAL A 13 7.05 6.25 24.09
C VAL A 13 7.31 6.78 22.68
N TYR A 14 8.28 7.70 22.52
CA TYR A 14 8.63 8.25 21.21
C TYR A 14 9.25 7.19 20.28
N ILE A 15 10.12 6.31 20.80
CA ILE A 15 10.66 5.17 20.05
C ILE A 15 9.54 4.20 19.66
N PHE A 16 8.60 3.90 20.56
CA PHE A 16 7.48 3.00 20.29
C PHE A 16 6.54 3.57 19.21
N ILE A 17 6.22 4.87 19.28
CA ILE A 17 5.42 5.57 18.25
C ILE A 17 6.14 5.56 16.89
N PHE A 18 7.46 5.78 16.88
CA PHE A 18 8.25 5.76 15.64
C PHE A 18 8.33 4.36 15.02
N VAL A 19 8.39 3.30 15.83
CA VAL A 19 8.35 1.89 15.35
C VAL A 19 6.99 1.54 14.75
N LEU A 20 5.88 1.92 15.39
CA LEU A 20 4.53 1.67 14.85
C LEU A 20 4.30 2.38 13.50
N ALA A 21 4.81 3.60 13.33
CA ALA A 21 4.68 4.34 12.07
C ALA A 21 5.48 3.73 10.90
N VAL A 22 6.54 2.95 11.20
CA VAL A 22 7.35 2.24 10.18
C VAL A 22 6.64 0.95 9.73
N GLU A 23 5.99 0.22 10.64
CA GLU A 23 5.25 -1.02 10.32
C GLU A 23 4.08 -0.82 9.35
N ASP A 24 3.31 0.27 9.47
CA ASP A 24 2.12 0.47 8.62
C ASP A 24 2.46 0.83 7.17
N ARG A 25 3.57 1.53 6.94
CA ARG A 25 4.01 1.91 5.59
C ARG A 25 4.53 0.69 4.80
N ASP A 26 5.26 -0.19 5.47
CA ASP A 26 5.81 -1.41 4.87
C ASP A 26 4.70 -2.39 4.44
N ARG A 27 3.54 -2.37 5.11
CA ARG A 27 2.35 -3.14 4.71
C ARG A 27 1.78 -2.67 3.37
N CYS A 28 1.64 -1.36 3.16
CA CYS A 28 1.19 -0.81 1.88
C CYS A 28 2.13 -1.20 0.73
N ARG A 29 3.45 -1.14 0.98
CA ARG A 29 4.48 -1.42 -0.02
C ARG A 29 4.78 -2.91 -0.22
N SER A 30 4.02 -3.79 0.45
CA SER A 30 4.17 -5.23 0.30
C SER A 30 3.95 -5.69 -1.15
N VAL A 31 4.48 -6.87 -1.49
CA VAL A 31 4.25 -7.50 -2.80
C VAL A 31 2.76 -7.65 -3.06
N GLU A 32 1.98 -8.03 -2.04
CA GLU A 32 0.53 -8.21 -2.19
C GLU A 32 -0.20 -6.88 -2.46
N GLY A 33 0.09 -5.83 -1.69
CA GLY A 33 -0.51 -4.51 -1.89
C GLY A 33 -0.12 -3.86 -3.22
N SER A 34 1.07 -4.17 -3.73
CA SER A 34 1.57 -3.62 -5.01
C SER A 34 1.03 -4.33 -6.25
N LYS A 35 0.38 -5.51 -6.12
CA LYS A 35 -0.18 -6.26 -7.25
C LYS A 35 -1.28 -5.52 -7.99
N SER A 36 -2.17 -4.85 -7.25
CA SER A 36 -3.32 -4.18 -7.85
C SER A 36 -3.87 -3.10 -6.91
N CYS A 37 -4.64 -2.17 -7.49
CA CYS A 37 -5.31 -1.12 -6.73
C CYS A 37 -6.25 -1.72 -5.67
N GLY A 38 -7.01 -2.75 -6.03
CA GLY A 38 -7.91 -3.48 -5.14
C GLY A 38 -7.20 -4.16 -3.97
N GLN A 39 -6.01 -4.72 -4.16
CA GLN A 39 -5.23 -5.28 -3.05
C GLN A 39 -4.66 -4.19 -2.14
N CYS A 40 -4.22 -3.07 -2.72
CA CYS A 40 -3.72 -1.93 -1.97
C CYS A 40 -4.77 -1.36 -1.00
N ILE A 41 -5.98 -1.08 -1.50
CA ILE A 41 -7.01 -0.38 -0.71
C ILE A 41 -7.62 -1.24 0.42
N LYS A 42 -7.45 -2.57 0.36
CA LYS A 42 -7.86 -3.49 1.45
C LYS A 42 -7.01 -3.28 2.70
N ILE A 43 -5.81 -2.75 2.55
CA ILE A 43 -4.93 -2.45 3.68
C ILE A 43 -5.37 -1.08 4.26
N PRO A 44 -5.66 -1.00 5.57
CA PRO A 44 -6.04 0.26 6.21
C PRO A 44 -4.97 1.34 6.03
N GLY A 45 -5.39 2.58 5.77
CA GLY A 45 -4.49 3.74 5.60
C GLY A 45 -3.77 3.86 4.25
N CYS A 46 -3.75 2.80 3.44
CA CYS A 46 -3.09 2.82 2.13
C CYS A 46 -3.94 3.54 1.06
N ALA A 47 -3.25 4.05 0.04
CA ALA A 47 -3.81 4.69 -1.13
C ALA A 47 -3.06 4.28 -2.40
N TRP A 48 -3.75 4.37 -3.54
CA TRP A 48 -3.22 3.97 -4.84
C TRP A 48 -3.10 5.17 -5.77
N CYS A 49 -1.96 5.32 -6.45
CA CYS A 49 -1.77 6.35 -7.48
C CYS A 49 -2.29 5.90 -8.85
N LEU A 50 -3.30 6.59 -9.35
CA LEU A 50 -3.93 6.37 -10.65
C LEU A 50 -3.23 7.09 -11.82
N ASP A 51 -2.24 7.95 -11.55
CA ASP A 51 -1.55 8.72 -12.61
C ASP A 51 -0.69 7.79 -13.47
N SER A 52 -1.03 7.66 -14.75
CA SER A 52 -0.27 6.83 -15.70
C SER A 52 1.13 7.39 -15.97
N ARG A 53 1.36 8.69 -15.75
CA ARG A 53 2.67 9.33 -15.94
C ARG A 53 3.60 9.20 -14.74
N SER A 54 3.10 8.66 -13.63
CA SER A 54 3.95 8.48 -12.45
C SER A 54 5.07 7.49 -12.76
N ASN A 55 6.32 7.95 -12.64
CA ASN A 55 7.51 7.11 -12.78
C ASN A 55 7.79 6.27 -11.51
N SER A 56 6.92 6.36 -10.49
CA SER A 56 7.03 5.54 -9.30
C SER A 56 6.61 4.10 -9.62
N SER A 57 7.52 3.15 -9.43
CA SER A 57 7.18 1.72 -9.42
C SER A 57 6.25 1.34 -8.27
N GLN A 58 6.20 2.17 -7.22
CA GLN A 58 5.36 1.97 -6.05
C GLN A 58 4.10 2.83 -6.17
N ARG A 59 3.01 2.24 -6.68
CA ARG A 59 1.71 2.89 -6.78
C ARG A 59 0.88 2.77 -5.50
N CYS A 60 1.15 1.77 -4.68
CA CYS A 60 0.56 1.61 -3.35
C CYS A 60 1.50 2.16 -2.27
N ASP A 61 1.02 3.10 -1.47
CA ASP A 61 1.73 3.61 -0.29
C ASP A 61 0.72 4.14 0.73
N LEU A 62 1.20 4.59 1.88
CA LEU A 62 0.37 5.30 2.86
C LEU A 62 -0.18 6.58 2.24
N LYS A 63 -1.45 6.93 2.49
CA LYS A 63 -2.08 8.14 1.92
C LYS A 63 -1.26 9.42 2.15
N THR A 64 -0.61 9.54 3.31
CA THR A 64 0.22 10.69 3.71
C THR A 64 1.62 10.70 3.07
N ALA A 65 2.04 9.61 2.43
CA ALA A 65 3.35 9.51 1.77
C ALA A 65 3.33 10.10 0.35
N PHE A 66 2.15 10.30 -0.25
CA PHE A 66 2.03 10.91 -1.57
C PHE A 66 2.24 12.42 -1.51
N THR A 67 3.09 12.90 -2.41
CA THR A 67 3.37 14.31 -2.65
C THR A 67 2.91 14.70 -4.05
N PRO A 68 2.65 15.99 -4.34
CA PRO A 68 2.24 16.43 -5.69
C PRO A 68 3.20 16.02 -6.81
N GLU A 69 4.49 15.82 -6.50
CA GLU A 69 5.52 15.38 -7.45
C GLU A 69 5.50 13.87 -7.71
N THR A 70 5.06 13.07 -6.74
CA THR A 70 4.99 11.61 -6.85
C THR A 70 3.65 11.13 -7.39
N CYS A 71 2.57 11.74 -6.93
CA CYS A 71 1.21 11.56 -7.43
C CYS A 71 0.36 12.79 -7.09
N ALA A 72 -0.19 13.45 -8.10
CA ALA A 72 -1.05 14.61 -7.84
C ALA A 72 -2.28 14.21 -7.00
N PRO A 73 -2.76 15.04 -6.06
CA PRO A 73 -3.81 14.66 -5.12
C PRO A 73 -5.10 14.10 -5.75
N HIS A 74 -5.46 14.57 -6.95
CA HIS A 74 -6.65 14.11 -7.66
C HIS A 74 -6.50 12.72 -8.32
N TYR A 75 -5.27 12.21 -8.44
CA TYR A 75 -4.98 10.84 -8.87
C TYR A 75 -4.77 9.87 -7.69
N VAL A 76 -4.75 10.37 -6.45
CA VAL A 76 -4.60 9.51 -5.26
C VAL A 76 -5.95 8.92 -4.89
N TYR A 77 -6.14 7.65 -5.19
CA TYR A 77 -7.33 6.90 -4.82
C TYR A 77 -7.19 6.30 -3.42
N SER A 78 -8.01 6.79 -2.48
CA SER A 78 -8.05 6.30 -1.10
C SER A 78 -9.51 6.32 -0.64
N PRO A 79 -10.26 5.23 -0.87
CA PRO A 79 -11.66 5.19 -0.44
C PRO A 79 -11.72 5.18 1.08
N ALA A 80 -12.80 5.76 1.62
CA ALA A 80 -13.11 5.79 3.04
C ALA A 80 -14.52 5.23 3.26
N THR A 81 -14.75 4.68 4.46
CA THR A 81 -16.10 4.36 4.90
C THR A 81 -16.86 5.65 5.18
N GLU A 82 -18.02 5.81 4.53
CA GLU A 82 -18.85 7.01 4.61
C GLU A 82 -20.31 6.63 4.86
N ILE A 83 -21.00 7.43 5.65
CA ILE A 83 -22.44 7.34 5.86
C ILE A 83 -23.12 8.59 5.27
N LYS A 84 -24.22 8.36 4.56
CA LYS A 84 -25.10 9.41 4.04
C LYS A 84 -26.52 9.06 4.39
N ILE A 85 -27.15 9.90 5.20
CA ILE A 85 -28.59 9.85 5.43
C ILE A 85 -29.23 10.65 4.30
N ALA A 86 -30.08 10.02 3.50
CA ALA A 86 -30.71 10.66 2.34
C ALA A 86 -31.80 11.64 2.82
N PRO A 87 -31.58 12.97 2.85
CA PRO A 87 -32.49 13.90 3.51
C PRO A 87 -33.88 13.93 2.86
N GLN A 88 -33.92 13.73 1.54
CA GLN A 88 -35.14 13.72 0.74
C GLN A 88 -36.10 12.57 1.08
N HIS A 89 -35.58 11.51 1.73
CA HIS A 89 -36.37 10.38 2.21
C HIS A 89 -36.33 10.28 3.73
N ASN A 90 -35.89 11.34 4.43
CA ASN A 90 -35.77 11.37 5.88
C ASN A 90 -36.82 12.27 6.53
N LEU A 91 -38.02 11.73 6.74
CA LEU A 91 -39.11 12.42 7.43
C LEU A 91 -38.85 12.45 8.95
N PRO A 92 -39.09 13.59 9.64
CA PRO A 92 -38.99 13.65 11.09
C PRO A 92 -39.99 12.71 11.77
N LEU A 93 -39.69 12.28 12.99
CA LEU A 93 -40.67 11.61 13.85
C LEU A 93 -41.97 12.41 13.95
N ASP A 94 -43.09 11.70 14.04
CA ASP A 94 -44.45 12.23 14.14
C ASP A 94 -44.98 12.97 12.90
N SER A 95 -44.20 13.03 11.81
CA SER A 95 -44.68 13.57 10.53
C SER A 95 -45.48 12.52 9.75
N LYS A 96 -46.45 12.99 8.96
CA LYS A 96 -47.23 12.13 8.06
C LYS A 96 -46.42 11.74 6.83
N GLN A 97 -46.47 10.47 6.46
CA GLN A 97 -45.90 9.98 5.21
C GLN A 97 -46.72 10.46 4.00
N ALA A 98 -46.25 10.14 2.79
CA ALA A 98 -46.87 10.56 1.53
C ALA A 98 -48.33 10.10 1.36
N ASP A 99 -48.76 9.07 2.08
CA ASP A 99 -50.14 8.58 2.11
C ASP A 99 -51.09 9.44 2.97
N GLY A 100 -50.57 10.39 3.76
CA GLY A 100 -51.33 11.27 4.65
C GLY A 100 -51.93 10.59 5.88
N VAL A 101 -51.70 9.28 6.05
CA VAL A 101 -52.29 8.43 7.09
C VAL A 101 -51.21 7.85 8.00
N THR A 102 -50.13 7.31 7.44
CA THR A 102 -49.08 6.67 8.21
C THR A 102 -48.21 7.71 8.89
N ILE A 103 -48.04 7.57 10.21
CA ILE A 103 -47.17 8.44 11.00
C ILE A 103 -45.76 7.86 11.01
N THR A 104 -44.76 8.72 10.82
CA THR A 104 -43.36 8.34 10.85
C THR A 104 -42.93 8.05 12.28
N GLN A 105 -42.61 6.79 12.56
CA GLN A 105 -42.22 6.33 13.89
C GLN A 105 -40.73 5.98 14.01
N LEU A 106 -40.02 5.81 12.90
CA LEU A 106 -38.60 5.43 12.88
C LEU A 106 -37.82 6.41 12.00
N GLU A 107 -36.75 6.99 12.54
CA GLU A 107 -35.79 7.81 11.79
C GLU A 107 -34.35 7.31 11.98
N PRO A 108 -33.46 7.38 10.98
CA PRO A 108 -33.77 7.76 9.60
C PRO A 108 -34.44 6.63 8.80
N GLN A 109 -35.20 6.94 7.75
CA GLN A 109 -35.87 5.91 6.92
C GLN A 109 -34.99 5.37 5.78
N GLN A 110 -33.94 6.10 5.38
CA GLN A 110 -32.99 5.63 4.38
C GLN A 110 -31.55 6.05 4.71
N ILE A 111 -30.66 5.07 4.73
CA ILE A 111 -29.23 5.25 4.97
C ILE A 111 -28.46 4.62 3.82
N VAL A 112 -27.51 5.37 3.26
CA VAL A 112 -26.58 4.91 2.26
C VAL A 112 -25.18 4.88 2.88
N ILE A 113 -24.56 3.71 2.90
CA ILE A 113 -23.23 3.49 3.47
C ILE A 113 -22.31 3.05 2.33
N LYS A 114 -21.16 3.70 2.19
CA LYS A 114 -20.02 3.15 1.46
C LYS A 114 -19.09 2.55 2.49
N MET A 115 -18.78 1.27 2.40
CA MET A 115 -18.08 0.57 3.48
C MET A 115 -16.88 -0.21 2.98
N LYS A 116 -15.72 -0.03 3.62
CA LYS A 116 -14.56 -0.88 3.40
C LYS A 116 -14.64 -2.16 4.24
N PRO A 117 -14.12 -3.30 3.76
CA PRO A 117 -14.00 -4.50 4.57
C PRO A 117 -13.18 -4.25 5.84
N GLY A 118 -13.66 -4.76 6.97
CA GLY A 118 -13.02 -4.59 8.28
C GLY A 118 -13.30 -3.27 8.99
N ASP A 119 -13.82 -2.26 8.30
CA ASP A 119 -14.29 -1.03 8.95
C ASP A 119 -15.57 -1.32 9.75
N ILE A 120 -15.76 -0.55 10.82
CA ILE A 120 -16.94 -0.61 11.69
C ILE A 120 -17.57 0.77 11.68
N LEU A 121 -18.89 0.82 11.48
CA LEU A 121 -19.66 2.05 11.49
C LEU A 121 -20.88 1.86 12.39
N GLU A 122 -21.16 2.85 13.24
CA GLU A 122 -22.35 2.85 14.08
C GLU A 122 -23.38 3.84 13.53
N VAL A 123 -24.58 3.33 13.25
CA VAL A 123 -25.70 4.11 12.70
C VAL A 123 -26.71 4.36 13.82
N PRO A 124 -27.01 5.62 14.19
CA PRO A 124 -28.03 5.94 15.17
C PRO A 124 -29.42 5.94 14.54
N PHE A 125 -30.39 5.45 15.30
CA PHE A 125 -31.80 5.44 14.98
C PHE A 125 -32.59 5.96 16.18
N LYS A 126 -33.74 6.58 15.88
CA LYS A 126 -34.74 6.91 16.89
C LYS A 126 -36.07 6.32 16.50
N TYR A 127 -36.73 5.73 17.49
CA TYR A 127 -38.07 5.18 17.35
C TYR A 127 -39.01 5.82 18.36
N GLN A 128 -40.18 6.27 17.92
CA GLN A 128 -41.25 6.74 18.79
C GLN A 128 -42.32 5.67 18.95
N HIS A 129 -42.46 5.19 20.19
CA HIS A 129 -43.44 4.16 20.53
C HIS A 129 -44.86 4.74 20.51
N ARG A 130 -45.77 4.12 19.76
CA ARG A 130 -47.21 4.48 19.69
C ARG A 130 -48.04 3.22 19.76
N ILE A 131 -49.31 3.35 20.12
CA ILE A 131 -50.25 2.22 20.00
C ILE A 131 -50.50 1.98 18.50
N PRO A 132 -50.31 0.75 17.98
CA PRO A 132 -50.64 0.42 16.60
C PRO A 132 -52.10 0.69 16.27
N VAL A 133 -52.42 0.92 15.00
CA VAL A 133 -53.81 1.13 14.52
C VAL A 133 -54.73 -0.05 14.85
N SER A 134 -54.18 -1.25 15.00
CA SER A 134 -54.93 -2.45 15.42
C SER A 134 -55.40 -2.42 16.88
N GLY A 135 -54.93 -1.46 17.70
CA GLY A 135 -55.32 -1.28 19.10
C GLY A 135 -54.62 -2.21 20.10
N TYR A 136 -53.80 -3.16 19.63
CA TYR A 136 -53.02 -4.03 20.51
C TYR A 136 -51.76 -3.32 21.02
N GLU A 137 -51.67 -3.17 22.34
CA GLU A 137 -50.49 -2.57 22.99
C GLU A 137 -49.28 -3.51 22.89
N VAL A 138 -48.22 -3.05 22.21
CA VAL A 138 -46.92 -3.72 22.17
C VAL A 138 -46.08 -3.19 23.32
N ARG A 139 -45.81 -4.00 24.34
CA ARG A 139 -45.12 -3.53 25.55
C ARG A 139 -43.61 -3.49 25.47
N ASP A 140 -43.03 -4.23 24.52
CA ASP A 140 -41.59 -4.35 24.37
C ASP A 140 -41.19 -3.85 22.98
N PHE A 141 -40.18 -2.98 22.92
CA PHE A 141 -39.57 -2.62 21.65
C PHE A 141 -38.64 -3.75 21.21
N SER A 142 -38.80 -4.21 19.98
CA SER A 142 -37.99 -5.30 19.41
C SER A 142 -37.58 -5.01 17.98
N ILE A 143 -36.28 -5.10 17.68
CA ILE A 143 -35.72 -4.83 16.36
C ILE A 143 -35.83 -6.07 15.47
N GLN A 144 -36.43 -5.90 14.29
CA GLN A 144 -36.47 -6.89 13.21
C GLN A 144 -35.60 -6.46 12.04
N THR A 145 -35.04 -7.44 11.31
CA THR A 145 -34.20 -7.19 10.15
C THR A 145 -34.48 -8.19 9.04
N SER A 146 -34.28 -7.81 7.77
CA SER A 146 -34.11 -8.79 6.70
C SER A 146 -32.84 -9.64 6.91
N GLU A 147 -32.70 -10.73 6.16
CA GLU A 147 -31.49 -11.55 6.19
C GLU A 147 -30.29 -10.75 5.64
N PHE A 148 -29.17 -10.77 6.37
CA PHE A 148 -27.94 -10.04 6.01
C PHE A 148 -26.66 -10.84 6.24
N ARG A 149 -26.69 -11.94 7.00
CA ARG A 149 -25.48 -12.67 7.40
C ARG A 149 -24.86 -13.38 6.21
N SER A 150 -25.70 -13.89 5.31
CA SER A 150 -25.27 -14.51 4.04
C SER A 150 -24.60 -13.51 3.08
N LEU A 151 -24.80 -12.20 3.28
CA LEU A 151 -24.28 -11.14 2.41
C LEU A 151 -22.87 -10.66 2.81
N GLY A 152 -22.25 -11.27 3.82
CA GLY A 152 -20.94 -10.87 4.33
C GLY A 152 -20.98 -9.70 5.32
N LEU A 153 -22.16 -9.37 5.85
CA LEU A 153 -22.36 -8.31 6.85
C LEU A 153 -22.49 -8.87 8.27
N GLY A 154 -21.95 -8.13 9.23
CA GLY A 154 -22.26 -8.24 10.65
C GLY A 154 -23.05 -7.01 11.10
N ILE A 155 -24.13 -7.21 11.86
CA ILE A 155 -24.88 -6.11 12.48
C ILE A 155 -25.15 -6.48 13.93
N GLU A 156 -24.55 -5.71 14.84
CA GLU A 156 -24.79 -5.73 16.28
C GLU A 156 -25.71 -4.56 16.64
N PHE A 157 -26.62 -4.77 17.59
CA PHE A 157 -27.56 -3.72 18.02
C PHE A 157 -27.30 -3.33 19.47
N PHE A 158 -27.43 -2.04 19.74
CA PHE A 158 -27.40 -1.46 21.07
C PHE A 158 -28.63 -0.55 21.24
N ILE A 159 -29.27 -0.58 22.40
CA ILE A 159 -30.50 0.18 22.67
C ILE A 159 -30.31 0.98 23.94
N GLU A 160 -30.75 2.23 23.97
CA GLU A 160 -30.85 3.04 25.18
C GLU A 160 -32.21 2.81 25.86
N CYS A 161 -32.22 1.94 26.86
CA CYS A 161 -33.39 1.61 27.69
C CYS A 161 -33.25 2.28 29.05
N ASP A 162 -34.22 3.11 29.42
CA ASP A 162 -34.26 3.79 30.72
C ASP A 162 -32.93 4.50 31.09
N GLY A 163 -32.31 5.15 30.09
CA GLY A 163 -31.04 5.85 30.24
C GLY A 163 -29.79 4.97 30.24
N THR A 164 -29.94 3.65 30.09
CA THR A 164 -28.83 2.69 30.03
C THR A 164 -28.68 2.10 28.63
N ARG A 165 -27.46 2.09 28.11
CA ARG A 165 -27.15 1.43 26.83
C ARG A 165 -26.96 -0.07 27.05
N ILE A 166 -27.86 -0.89 26.49
CA ILE A 166 -27.81 -2.35 26.53
C ILE A 166 -27.49 -2.93 25.16
N GLY A 167 -26.74 -4.03 25.13
CA GLY A 167 -26.51 -4.81 23.91
C GLY A 167 -27.67 -5.76 23.67
N GLY A 168 -28.22 -5.78 22.46
CA GLY A 168 -29.34 -6.66 22.11
C GLY A 168 -30.36 -5.99 21.20
N ARG A 169 -31.49 -6.67 21.02
CA ARG A 169 -32.56 -6.26 20.11
C ARG A 169 -33.86 -5.89 20.82
N VAL A 170 -33.95 -6.05 22.13
CA VAL A 170 -35.18 -5.90 22.90
C VAL A 170 -35.00 -4.90 24.02
N CYS A 171 -35.98 -4.00 24.17
CA CYS A 171 -36.13 -3.09 25.29
C CYS A 171 -37.51 -3.34 25.95
N PRO A 172 -37.55 -3.89 27.17
CA PRO A 172 -38.81 -4.26 27.80
C PRO A 172 -39.55 -3.04 28.39
N GLY A 173 -40.88 -3.12 28.46
CA GLY A 173 -41.69 -2.18 29.25
C GLY A 173 -41.71 -0.74 28.73
N VAL A 174 -41.71 -0.56 27.41
CA VAL A 174 -41.73 0.76 26.76
C VAL A 174 -43.08 1.43 26.94
N LYS A 175 -43.06 2.74 27.19
CA LYS A 175 -44.26 3.55 27.42
C LYS A 175 -44.74 4.18 26.11
N VAL A 176 -46.04 4.42 26.01
CA VAL A 176 -46.62 5.20 24.91
C VAL A 176 -45.93 6.57 24.85
N ASP A 177 -45.60 7.00 23.64
CA ASP A 177 -44.89 8.23 23.28
C ASP A 177 -43.42 8.30 23.72
N GLN A 178 -42.88 7.22 24.29
CA GLN A 178 -41.46 7.11 24.60
C GLN A 178 -40.63 7.09 23.30
N ILE A 179 -39.58 7.91 23.26
CA ILE A 179 -38.56 7.87 22.23
C ILE A 179 -37.44 6.94 22.69
N ILE A 180 -37.10 5.98 21.84
CA ILE A 180 -36.06 4.99 22.05
C ILE A 180 -34.95 5.28 21.04
N ASN A 181 -33.74 5.54 21.53
CA ASN A 181 -32.56 5.59 20.68
C ASN A 181 -31.96 4.19 20.60
N PHE A 182 -31.64 3.75 19.39
CA PHE A 182 -30.91 2.50 19.20
C PHE A 182 -29.86 2.66 18.09
N TYR A 183 -28.88 1.77 18.08
CA TYR A 183 -27.70 1.89 17.27
C TYR A 183 -27.43 0.57 16.58
N ALA A 184 -27.23 0.62 15.27
CA ALA A 184 -26.77 -0.53 14.49
C ALA A 184 -25.27 -0.37 14.25
N LYS A 185 -24.47 -1.22 14.88
CA LYS A 185 -23.04 -1.33 14.62
C LYS A 185 -22.83 -2.31 13.47
N VAL A 186 -22.56 -1.76 12.31
CA VAL A 186 -22.42 -2.47 11.04
C VAL A 186 -20.94 -2.76 10.79
N THR A 187 -20.65 -3.98 10.36
CA THR A 187 -19.31 -4.45 9.96
C THR A 187 -19.41 -5.14 8.61
N LEU A 188 -18.53 -4.79 7.66
CA LEU A 188 -18.36 -5.54 6.42
C LEU A 188 -17.27 -6.58 6.64
N ASN A 189 -17.65 -7.83 6.90
CA ASN A 189 -16.69 -8.91 7.19
C ASN A 189 -15.94 -9.32 5.92
N GLU A 190 -16.67 -9.42 4.81
CA GLU A 190 -16.13 -9.88 3.54
C GLU A 190 -16.97 -9.39 2.36
N CYS A 191 -16.32 -9.32 1.21
CA CYS A 191 -16.95 -8.92 -0.05
C CYS A 191 -17.62 -10.12 -0.73
N LYS A 192 -18.73 -10.59 -0.16
CA LYS A 192 -19.51 -11.70 -0.74
C LYS A 192 -20.47 -11.24 -1.84
N ALA A 193 -21.06 -10.06 -1.70
CA ALA A 193 -21.97 -9.51 -2.68
C ALA A 193 -21.20 -8.95 -3.89
N GLY A 194 -21.61 -9.33 -5.11
CA GLY A 194 -21.10 -8.74 -6.36
C GLY A 194 -21.63 -7.33 -6.66
N GLY A 195 -22.32 -6.69 -5.70
CA GLY A 195 -23.00 -5.41 -5.87
C GLY A 195 -23.46 -4.81 -4.52
N ASP A 196 -24.34 -3.82 -4.60
CA ASP A 196 -24.89 -3.15 -3.41
C ASP A 196 -25.77 -4.11 -2.60
N ILE A 197 -25.70 -3.97 -1.27
CA ILE A 197 -26.46 -4.76 -0.30
C ILE A 197 -27.59 -3.90 0.26
N ALA A 198 -28.80 -4.46 0.33
CA ALA A 198 -29.93 -3.81 0.97
C ALA A 198 -30.37 -4.63 2.20
N VAL A 199 -30.46 -3.97 3.37
CA VAL A 199 -30.97 -4.54 4.61
C VAL A 199 -32.13 -3.68 5.09
N SER A 200 -33.27 -4.29 5.39
CA SER A 200 -34.36 -3.59 6.08
C SER A 200 -34.20 -3.74 7.58
N ILE A 201 -34.41 -2.65 8.32
CA ILE A 201 -34.46 -2.61 9.78
C ILE A 201 -35.83 -2.07 10.17
N GLY A 202 -36.61 -2.85 10.92
CA GLY A 202 -37.95 -2.48 11.36
C GLY A 202 -38.16 -2.76 12.84
N VAL A 203 -39.36 -2.43 13.32
CA VAL A 203 -39.78 -2.69 14.69
C VAL A 203 -40.90 -3.72 14.68
N TYR A 204 -40.76 -4.78 15.48
CA TYR A 204 -41.75 -5.85 15.57
C TYR A 204 -43.14 -5.28 15.90
N GLY A 205 -44.15 -5.67 15.10
CA GLY A 205 -45.54 -5.25 15.30
C GLY A 205 -45.90 -3.89 14.69
N TYR A 206 -44.96 -3.23 14.00
CA TYR A 206 -45.19 -1.94 13.34
C TYR A 206 -44.78 -2.00 11.87
N ASN A 207 -45.48 -1.21 11.03
CA ASN A 207 -45.17 -1.09 9.60
C ASN A 207 -44.13 0.00 9.33
N THR A 208 -43.21 0.21 10.28
CA THR A 208 -42.13 1.20 10.16
C THR A 208 -40.83 0.49 9.81
N VAL A 209 -40.20 0.91 8.71
CA VAL A 209 -39.00 0.27 8.16
C VAL A 209 -38.01 1.33 7.73
N SER A 210 -36.75 1.09 8.05
CA SER A 210 -35.61 1.83 7.55
C SER A 210 -34.81 0.97 6.57
N GLY A 211 -34.49 1.55 5.42
CA GLY A 211 -33.67 0.92 4.39
C GLY A 211 -32.20 1.27 4.55
N LEU A 212 -31.37 0.24 4.78
CA LEU A 212 -29.92 0.34 4.86
C LEU A 212 -29.30 -0.17 3.55
N PHE A 213 -28.78 0.75 2.74
CA PHE A 213 -28.13 0.47 1.46
C PHE A 213 -26.62 0.56 1.61
N ILE A 214 -25.91 -0.56 1.50
CA ILE A 214 -24.48 -0.66 1.73
C ILE A 214 -23.78 -0.97 0.40
N THR A 215 -22.93 -0.07 -0.07
CA THR A 215 -22.03 -0.27 -1.20
C THR A 215 -20.68 -0.75 -0.67
N PRO A 216 -20.33 -2.04 -0.85
CA PRO A 216 -19.07 -2.57 -0.37
C PRO A 216 -17.91 -2.11 -1.28
N VAL A 217 -16.88 -1.50 -0.70
CA VAL A 217 -15.71 -0.98 -1.41
C VAL A 217 -14.59 -2.02 -1.39
N CYS A 218 -14.69 -2.98 -2.30
CA CYS A 218 -13.85 -4.18 -2.33
C CYS A 218 -12.70 -4.15 -3.36
N GLY A 219 -12.73 -3.16 -4.25
CA GLY A 219 -11.80 -3.00 -5.35
C GLY A 219 -11.88 -1.59 -5.92
N CYS A 220 -11.15 -1.33 -7.00
CA CYS A 220 -11.16 -0.04 -7.66
C CYS A 220 -12.03 -0.09 -8.93
N GLU A 221 -12.82 0.96 -9.18
CA GLU A 221 -13.64 1.02 -10.41
C GLU A 221 -12.78 0.90 -11.67
N CYS A 222 -11.56 1.44 -11.68
CA CYS A 222 -10.62 1.34 -12.78
C CYS A 222 -10.11 -0.08 -13.08
N GLU A 223 -10.32 -1.05 -12.18
CA GLU A 223 -9.97 -2.47 -12.42
C GLU A 223 -11.05 -3.21 -13.21
N LYS A 224 -12.25 -2.63 -13.38
CA LYS A 224 -13.31 -3.23 -14.21
C LYS A 224 -12.86 -3.24 -15.68
N LEU A 225 -13.07 -4.36 -16.38
CA LEU A 225 -12.66 -4.57 -17.78
C LEU A 225 -13.08 -3.43 -18.73
N ARG A 226 -14.26 -2.84 -18.51
CA ARG A 226 -14.77 -1.70 -19.29
C ARG A 226 -13.90 -0.43 -19.21
N ASN A 227 -13.08 -0.32 -18.17
CA ASN A 227 -12.21 0.82 -17.89
C ASN A 227 -10.74 0.53 -18.26
N HIS A 228 -10.45 -0.66 -18.79
CA HIS A 228 -9.10 -1.01 -19.25
C HIS A 228 -8.84 -0.37 -20.60
N GLU A 229 -7.71 0.31 -20.73
CA GLU A 229 -7.30 0.92 -22.00
C GLU A 229 -6.29 0.00 -22.69
N ARG A 230 -6.76 -0.80 -23.65
CA ARG A 230 -5.92 -1.70 -24.43
C ARG A 230 -5.06 -0.91 -25.41
N SER A 231 -3.82 -1.36 -25.64
CA SER A 231 -2.85 -0.65 -26.50
C SER A 231 -2.72 0.83 -26.14
N SER A 232 -2.71 1.12 -24.83
CA SER A 232 -2.65 2.49 -24.32
C SER A 232 -1.34 3.16 -24.74
N ALA A 233 -1.41 4.43 -25.12
CA ALA A 233 -0.24 5.23 -25.44
C ALA A 233 0.73 5.33 -24.25
N SER A 234 0.21 5.39 -23.02
CA SER A 234 1.01 5.40 -21.79
C SER A 234 1.82 4.12 -21.60
N CYS A 235 1.35 3.02 -22.19
CA CYS A 235 2.00 1.71 -22.17
C CYS A 235 2.72 1.40 -23.49
N ALA A 236 3.22 2.44 -24.17
CA ALA A 236 3.94 2.34 -25.45
C ALA A 236 3.17 1.58 -26.55
N HIS A 237 1.83 1.60 -26.51
CA HIS A 237 0.94 0.82 -27.36
C HIS A 237 1.17 -0.71 -27.32
N ALA A 238 1.93 -1.18 -26.33
CA ALA A 238 2.41 -2.56 -26.19
C ALA A 238 2.00 -3.14 -24.82
N GLY A 239 0.82 -2.74 -24.36
CA GLY A 239 0.23 -3.17 -23.12
C GLY A 239 -1.14 -2.54 -22.88
N THR A 240 -1.78 -2.99 -21.81
CA THR A 240 -3.08 -2.50 -21.34
C THR A 240 -2.90 -1.67 -20.08
N GLN A 241 -3.46 -0.46 -20.04
CA GLN A 241 -3.44 0.38 -18.84
C GLN A 241 -4.59 0.01 -17.91
N ILE A 242 -4.27 -0.29 -16.65
CA ILE A 242 -5.22 -0.66 -15.59
C ILE A 242 -4.88 0.16 -14.34
N CYS A 243 -5.79 1.04 -13.90
CA CYS A 243 -5.58 1.92 -12.74
C CYS A 243 -4.26 2.70 -12.75
N GLY A 244 -3.84 3.16 -13.93
CA GLY A 244 -2.58 3.88 -14.13
C GLY A 244 -1.36 2.99 -14.29
N ALA A 245 -1.41 1.70 -13.93
CA ALA A 245 -0.32 0.75 -14.17
C ALA A 245 -0.44 0.10 -15.55
N CYS A 246 0.68 -0.31 -16.14
CA CYS A 246 0.70 -1.06 -17.40
C CYS A 246 0.83 -2.56 -17.16
N LEU A 247 -0.08 -3.32 -17.77
CA LEU A 247 0.05 -4.75 -18.00
C LEU A 247 0.63 -4.96 -19.40
N CYS A 248 1.90 -5.31 -19.47
CA CYS A 248 2.60 -5.42 -20.75
C CYS A 248 2.24 -6.67 -21.53
N ASP A 249 2.22 -6.54 -22.85
CA ASP A 249 2.05 -7.67 -23.76
C ASP A 249 3.25 -8.63 -23.69
N GLU A 250 3.09 -9.85 -24.20
CA GLU A 250 4.17 -10.85 -24.20
C GLU A 250 5.45 -10.32 -24.86
N GLY A 251 6.60 -10.58 -24.22
CA GLY A 251 7.90 -10.11 -24.69
C GLY A 251 8.18 -8.61 -24.46
N ARG A 252 7.30 -7.88 -23.77
CA ARG A 252 7.51 -6.49 -23.35
C ARG A 252 7.76 -6.39 -21.84
N GLY A 253 8.42 -5.31 -21.41
CA GLY A 253 8.73 -5.05 -20.00
C GLY A 253 8.98 -3.58 -19.70
N GLY A 254 9.23 -3.27 -18.43
CA GLY A 254 9.30 -1.90 -17.91
C GLY A 254 7.95 -1.42 -17.36
N ASN A 255 7.97 -0.27 -16.66
CA ASN A 255 6.76 0.28 -16.03
C ASN A 255 5.73 0.76 -17.07
N ASN A 256 6.18 1.10 -18.27
CA ASN A 256 5.38 1.62 -19.38
C ASN A 256 5.48 0.72 -20.63
N CYS A 257 5.92 -0.53 -20.47
CA CYS A 257 6.10 -1.51 -21.55
C CYS A 257 7.05 -1.05 -22.67
N GLU A 258 8.00 -0.18 -22.34
CA GLU A 258 8.95 0.43 -23.26
C GLU A 258 10.04 -0.54 -23.75
N CYS A 259 10.31 -1.62 -23.00
CA CYS A 259 11.38 -2.55 -23.29
C CYS A 259 10.91 -3.75 -24.11
N SER A 260 11.78 -4.24 -25.01
CA SER A 260 11.64 -5.54 -25.66
C SER A 260 12.56 -6.56 -24.97
N LEU A 261 11.97 -7.60 -24.40
CA LEU A 261 12.69 -8.64 -23.65
C LEU A 261 13.61 -9.48 -24.56
N ALA A 262 13.26 -9.62 -25.84
CA ALA A 262 14.07 -10.30 -26.84
C ALA A 262 15.48 -9.70 -26.98
N GLN A 263 15.63 -8.39 -26.75
CA GLN A 263 16.94 -7.72 -26.77
C GLN A 263 17.89 -8.22 -25.67
N PHE A 264 17.34 -8.84 -24.62
CA PHE A 264 18.08 -9.41 -23.50
C PHE A 264 18.07 -10.94 -23.54
N SER A 265 17.75 -11.52 -24.69
CA SER A 265 17.54 -12.95 -24.89
C SER A 265 16.51 -13.53 -23.92
N ALA A 266 15.54 -12.73 -23.49
CA ALA A 266 14.55 -13.10 -22.50
C ALA A 266 13.16 -13.26 -23.12
N SER A 267 12.48 -14.33 -22.72
CA SER A 267 11.09 -14.60 -23.09
C SER A 267 10.09 -14.07 -22.06
N SER A 268 10.51 -13.92 -20.79
CA SER A 268 9.68 -13.34 -19.72
C SER A 268 10.46 -12.41 -18.79
N ALA A 269 9.73 -11.54 -18.10
CA ALA A 269 10.29 -10.66 -17.06
C ALA A 269 10.95 -11.48 -15.95
N ASP A 270 10.34 -12.59 -15.52
CA ASP A 270 10.90 -13.50 -14.52
C ASP A 270 12.21 -14.14 -14.98
N GLU A 271 12.32 -14.51 -16.25
CA GLU A 271 13.54 -15.09 -16.82
C GLU A 271 14.68 -14.04 -16.86
N LEU A 272 14.34 -12.80 -17.21
CA LEU A 272 15.28 -11.68 -17.16
C LEU A 272 15.68 -11.34 -15.71
N GLU A 273 14.74 -11.39 -14.77
CA GLU A 273 14.99 -11.14 -13.34
C GLU A 273 15.87 -12.24 -12.76
N ASN A 274 15.57 -13.50 -13.06
CA ASN A 274 16.37 -14.65 -12.62
C ASN A 274 17.79 -14.61 -13.17
N ARG A 275 18.00 -14.11 -14.39
CA ARG A 275 19.35 -13.84 -14.90
C ARG A 275 20.05 -12.74 -14.13
N CYS A 276 19.36 -11.65 -13.83
CA CYS A 276 19.91 -10.59 -12.99
C CYS A 276 20.26 -11.10 -11.59
N ARG A 277 19.42 -11.95 -10.99
CA ARG A 277 19.67 -12.61 -9.68
C ARG A 277 20.81 -13.63 -9.75
N LYS A 278 20.90 -14.46 -10.78
CA LYS A 278 22.02 -15.41 -10.99
C LYS A 278 23.36 -14.69 -11.24
N MET A 279 23.35 -13.47 -11.76
CA MET A 279 24.55 -12.63 -11.82
C MET A 279 24.90 -12.00 -10.45
N SER A 280 23.93 -11.90 -9.53
CA SER A 280 24.15 -11.40 -8.16
C SER A 280 24.70 -12.46 -7.19
N THR A 281 24.57 -13.75 -7.48
CA THR A 281 25.16 -14.82 -6.64
C THR A 281 26.68 -14.91 -6.71
N TYR A 282 27.32 -14.27 -7.69
CA TYR A 282 28.77 -14.03 -7.68
C TYR A 282 29.19 -12.80 -6.85
N ALA A 283 28.24 -12.08 -6.23
CA ALA A 283 28.50 -10.86 -5.49
C ALA A 283 27.46 -10.60 -4.37
N VAL A 284 27.53 -11.34 -3.25
CA VAL A 284 27.04 -10.84 -1.95
C VAL A 284 27.88 -11.43 -0.82
N GLY A 285 28.89 -10.68 -0.37
CA GLY A 285 29.32 -10.69 1.02
C GLY A 285 29.00 -9.32 1.60
N LYS A 286 27.96 -9.21 2.45
CA LYS A 286 27.68 -7.94 3.15
C LYS A 286 28.83 -7.67 4.13
N ALA A 287 29.59 -6.60 3.90
CA ALA A 287 30.44 -6.00 4.90
C ALA A 287 29.94 -4.56 5.14
N ASN A 288 29.51 -4.27 6.36
CA ASN A 288 29.20 -2.90 6.77
C ASN A 288 30.52 -2.17 7.05
N ALA A 289 30.75 -1.03 6.38
CA ALA A 289 31.81 -0.09 6.74
C ALA A 289 31.17 1.23 7.16
N THR A 290 31.50 1.71 8.36
CA THR A 290 31.14 3.04 8.83
C THR A 290 32.25 4.01 8.41
N VAL A 291 31.91 5.01 7.60
CA VAL A 291 32.76 6.20 7.43
C VAL A 291 32.18 7.29 8.34
N ALA A 292 33.04 7.94 9.11
CA ALA A 292 32.64 9.03 9.99
C ALA A 292 31.86 10.09 9.17
N ASN A 293 30.61 10.32 9.57
CA ASN A 293 29.70 11.37 9.11
C ASN A 293 29.09 11.29 7.70
N ALA A 294 28.82 10.11 7.16
CA ALA A 294 27.74 9.94 6.17
C ALA A 294 27.27 8.47 6.07
N ASN A 295 25.95 8.22 6.11
CA ASN A 295 25.39 6.93 5.75
C ASN A 295 25.45 6.77 4.21
N VAL A 296 26.50 6.12 3.72
CA VAL A 296 26.64 5.77 2.30
C VAL A 296 26.38 4.27 2.14
N MET A 297 25.35 3.90 1.37
CA MET A 297 25.17 2.53 0.88
C MET A 297 26.22 2.24 -0.19
N LEU A 298 27.28 1.50 0.17
CA LEU A 298 28.29 1.01 -0.77
C LEU A 298 27.87 -0.37 -1.29
N ASN A 299 27.74 -0.52 -2.61
CA ASN A 299 27.74 -1.83 -3.24
C ASN A 299 29.17 -2.19 -3.63
N ILE A 300 29.76 -3.16 -2.94
CA ILE A 300 31.11 -3.66 -3.20
C ILE A 300 31.02 -4.88 -4.12
N PHE A 301 31.65 -4.82 -5.30
CA PHE A 301 31.84 -5.98 -6.17
C PHE A 301 33.25 -6.55 -5.97
N VAL A 302 33.35 -7.85 -5.68
CA VAL A 302 34.63 -8.59 -5.66
C VAL A 302 34.65 -9.55 -6.83
N LEU A 303 35.44 -9.25 -7.86
CA LEU A 303 35.63 -10.17 -8.99
C LEU A 303 36.72 -11.18 -8.63
N ALA A 304 36.33 -12.39 -8.24
CA ALA A 304 37.25 -13.49 -8.04
C ALA A 304 37.45 -14.28 -9.34
N LYS A 305 38.48 -13.95 -10.10
CA LYS A 305 39.09 -14.89 -11.05
C LYS A 305 40.60 -14.94 -10.81
N ALA A 306 41.08 -16.15 -10.50
CA ALA A 306 42.49 -16.53 -10.36
C ALA A 306 43.42 -15.44 -9.77
N ASN A 307 43.53 -15.43 -8.43
CA ASN A 307 44.55 -14.72 -7.64
C ASN A 307 44.59 -13.18 -7.74
N VAL A 308 43.49 -12.52 -8.09
CA VAL A 308 43.36 -11.06 -8.00
C VAL A 308 42.00 -10.70 -7.40
N SER A 309 42.00 -9.88 -6.35
CA SER A 309 40.79 -9.28 -5.78
C SER A 309 40.66 -7.84 -6.30
N VAL A 310 39.61 -7.55 -7.06
CA VAL A 310 39.27 -6.20 -7.52
C VAL A 310 38.10 -5.69 -6.69
N VAL A 311 38.27 -4.54 -6.03
CA VAL A 311 37.18 -3.85 -5.29
C VAL A 311 36.71 -2.67 -6.13
N VAL A 312 35.42 -2.62 -6.44
CA VAL A 312 34.77 -1.48 -7.10
C VAL A 312 33.67 -0.93 -6.20
N ALA A 313 33.74 0.35 -5.88
CA ALA A 313 32.76 1.08 -5.08
C ALA A 313 32.05 2.16 -5.90
N TYR A 314 30.74 2.33 -5.70
CA TYR A 314 29.92 3.37 -6.30
C TYR A 314 29.50 4.37 -5.22
N VAL A 315 29.75 5.67 -5.43
CA VAL A 315 29.36 6.73 -4.48
C VAL A 315 28.36 7.67 -5.14
N LYS A 316 27.18 7.87 -4.52
CA LYS A 316 26.03 8.57 -5.13
C LYS A 316 26.11 10.11 -5.07
N LYS A 317 27.07 10.67 -4.32
CA LYS A 317 27.39 12.11 -4.28
C LYS A 317 28.69 12.31 -3.52
N VAL A 318 29.69 12.98 -4.10
CA VAL A 318 30.91 13.41 -3.40
C VAL A 318 31.00 14.92 -3.58
N SER A 319 30.99 15.68 -2.48
CA SER A 319 31.33 17.09 -2.53
C SER A 319 32.84 17.23 -2.79
N PRO A 320 33.33 18.25 -3.51
CA PRO A 320 34.74 18.33 -3.93
C PRO A 320 35.76 18.33 -2.77
N GLU A 321 35.32 18.65 -1.55
CA GLU A 321 36.22 18.88 -0.41
C GLU A 321 36.37 17.68 0.55
N THR A 322 35.77 16.51 0.25
CA THR A 322 35.89 15.32 1.12
C THR A 322 36.69 14.21 0.45
N ILE A 323 37.97 14.46 0.18
CA ILE A 323 38.94 13.38 -0.07
C ILE A 323 39.72 13.16 1.22
N ALA A 324 39.10 12.44 2.15
CA ALA A 324 39.79 11.94 3.34
C ALA A 324 40.01 10.43 3.19
N LEU A 325 41.30 10.08 3.06
CA LEU A 325 41.92 8.76 3.26
C LEU A 325 40.96 7.60 3.59
N VAL A 326 40.71 6.75 2.58
CA VAL A 326 40.25 5.38 2.86
C VAL A 326 41.42 4.66 3.52
N GLN A 327 41.36 4.49 4.84
CA GLN A 327 42.38 3.73 5.57
C GLN A 327 42.40 2.27 5.08
N PRO A 328 43.59 1.63 5.08
CA PRO A 328 43.75 0.27 4.58
C PRO A 328 42.89 -0.72 5.37
N ILE A 329 42.16 -1.59 4.65
CA ILE A 329 41.50 -2.75 5.25
C ILE A 329 42.62 -3.68 5.72
N LYS A 330 42.92 -3.70 7.03
CA LYS A 330 43.78 -4.73 7.62
C LYS A 330 43.03 -6.05 7.60
N ASN A 331 43.28 -6.84 6.56
CA ASN A 331 42.82 -8.21 6.51
C ASN A 331 43.72 -9.04 7.43
N HIS A 332 43.23 -9.40 8.62
CA HIS A 332 44.01 -10.09 9.66
C HIS A 332 44.50 -11.50 9.27
N ALA A 333 44.25 -11.96 8.03
CA ALA A 333 44.62 -13.30 7.57
C ALA A 333 45.75 -13.36 6.53
N LYS A 334 46.10 -12.28 5.79
CA LYS A 334 47.19 -12.31 4.79
C LYS A 334 47.83 -10.93 4.62
N LYS A 335 49.08 -10.75 5.06
CA LYS A 335 49.92 -9.56 4.83
C LYS A 335 49.97 -9.22 3.33
N THR A 336 49.12 -8.31 2.85
CA THR A 336 49.12 -7.81 1.47
C THR A 336 48.85 -6.31 1.48
N GLU A 337 49.70 -5.55 0.79
CA GLU A 337 49.53 -4.11 0.57
C GLU A 337 48.62 -3.85 -0.63
N SER A 338 47.84 -2.77 -0.57
CA SER A 338 46.85 -2.38 -1.59
C SER A 338 47.26 -1.07 -2.25
N TYR A 339 47.17 -0.98 -3.59
CA TYR A 339 47.51 0.24 -4.34
C TYR A 339 46.29 0.81 -5.08
N VAL A 340 46.10 2.13 -4.98
CA VAL A 340 45.09 2.89 -5.75
C VAL A 340 45.63 3.12 -7.16
N LEU A 341 44.93 2.62 -8.19
CA LEU A 341 45.42 2.70 -9.58
C LEU A 341 44.80 3.81 -10.44
N GLY A 342 43.88 4.60 -9.89
CA GLY A 342 43.37 5.83 -10.50
C GLY A 342 41.84 5.97 -10.43
N MET A 343 41.37 7.21 -10.58
CA MET A 343 39.95 7.58 -10.72
C MET A 343 39.63 7.84 -12.19
N GLY A 344 38.50 7.32 -12.67
CA GLY A 344 37.97 7.62 -13.99
C GLY A 344 36.54 8.17 -13.89
N TYR A 345 36.23 9.14 -14.74
CA TYR A 345 34.89 9.70 -14.91
C TYR A 345 34.23 9.07 -16.13
N VAL A 346 33.12 8.36 -15.93
CA VAL A 346 32.26 7.93 -17.04
C VAL A 346 30.83 8.24 -16.64
N ASN A 347 30.25 9.26 -17.29
CA ASN A 347 28.85 9.71 -17.22
C ASN A 347 28.16 9.45 -15.86
N VAL A 348 28.38 10.41 -14.96
CA VAL A 348 27.71 10.68 -13.67
C VAL A 348 28.02 9.74 -12.49
N VAL A 349 29.00 8.83 -12.58
CA VAL A 349 29.47 8.06 -11.40
C VAL A 349 30.99 7.99 -11.31
N ASN A 350 31.53 8.31 -10.12
CA ASN A 350 32.94 8.13 -9.79
C ASN A 350 33.21 6.66 -9.46
N VAL A 351 34.15 6.03 -10.17
CA VAL A 351 34.53 4.63 -9.97
C VAL A 351 35.98 4.55 -9.52
N LEU A 352 36.22 3.95 -8.35
CA LEU A 352 37.55 3.67 -7.81
C LEU A 352 37.87 2.18 -8.00
N VAL A 353 39.03 1.87 -8.59
CA VAL A 353 39.49 0.49 -8.81
C VAL A 353 40.79 0.24 -8.04
N MET A 354 40.78 -0.73 -7.15
CA MET A 354 41.95 -1.19 -6.38
C MET A 354 42.38 -2.59 -6.84
N LEU A 355 43.67 -2.82 -7.04
CA LEU A 355 44.26 -4.15 -7.30
C LEU A 355 45.23 -4.51 -6.17
N ALA A 356 45.20 -5.77 -5.74
CA ALA A 356 46.19 -6.35 -4.84
C ALA A 356 47.04 -7.38 -5.61
N THR A 357 48.33 -7.12 -5.76
CA THR A 357 49.31 -8.07 -6.34
C THR A 357 50.62 -8.01 -5.55
N PRO A 358 51.32 -9.14 -5.32
CA PRO A 358 52.59 -9.14 -4.57
C PRO A 358 53.81 -8.63 -5.37
N ASP A 359 53.68 -8.35 -6.69
CA ASP A 359 54.80 -7.93 -7.55
C ASP A 359 54.42 -6.71 -8.43
N PRO A 360 55.13 -5.56 -8.33
CA PRO A 360 54.83 -4.33 -9.07
C PRO A 360 55.03 -4.41 -10.59
N LEU A 361 55.97 -5.21 -11.10
CA LEU A 361 56.24 -5.28 -12.55
C LEU A 361 55.22 -6.18 -13.28
N ALA A 362 54.74 -7.23 -12.61
CA ALA A 362 53.66 -8.08 -13.12
C ALA A 362 52.33 -7.31 -13.22
N ALA A 363 52.13 -6.27 -12.41
CA ALA A 363 50.94 -5.43 -12.42
C ALA A 363 50.80 -4.59 -13.70
N LEU A 364 51.90 -4.14 -14.31
CA LEU A 364 51.87 -3.24 -15.48
C LEU A 364 51.50 -3.96 -16.78
N ASN A 365 52.04 -5.16 -17.02
CA ASN A 365 51.67 -5.97 -18.21
C ASN A 365 50.26 -6.59 -18.08
N LYS A 366 49.81 -6.91 -16.86
CA LYS A 366 48.41 -7.27 -16.61
C LYS A 366 47.47 -6.08 -16.79
N LYS A 367 47.89 -4.84 -16.50
CA LYS A 367 47.09 -3.61 -16.67
C LYS A 367 46.59 -3.42 -18.10
N LEU A 368 47.42 -3.69 -19.12
CA LEU A 368 47.04 -3.49 -20.52
C LEU A 368 46.04 -4.55 -21.02
N ASN A 369 46.22 -5.81 -20.61
CA ASN A 369 45.31 -6.91 -20.95
C ASN A 369 44.00 -6.87 -20.13
N LEU A 370 44.05 -6.47 -18.86
CA LEU A 370 42.87 -6.21 -18.04
C LEU A 370 42.10 -4.98 -18.53
N GLN A 371 42.74 -3.89 -18.99
CA GLN A 371 42.00 -2.76 -19.55
C GLN A 371 41.26 -3.09 -20.83
N LYS A 372 41.79 -3.96 -21.70
CA LYS A 372 41.08 -4.46 -22.89
C LYS A 372 39.93 -5.41 -22.51
N SER A 373 40.18 -6.43 -21.69
CA SER A 373 39.14 -7.38 -21.27
C SER A 373 38.08 -6.74 -20.37
N MET A 374 38.46 -5.82 -19.46
CA MET A 374 37.51 -5.06 -18.64
C MET A 374 36.71 -4.09 -19.48
N LYS A 375 37.25 -3.43 -20.52
CA LYS A 375 36.44 -2.59 -21.42
C LYS A 375 35.35 -3.38 -22.13
N THR A 376 35.62 -4.62 -22.53
CA THR A 376 34.67 -5.49 -23.22
C THR A 376 33.66 -6.09 -22.24
N ILE A 377 34.12 -6.64 -21.12
CA ILE A 377 33.29 -7.24 -20.06
C ILE A 377 32.42 -6.15 -19.39
N TRP A 378 32.95 -4.97 -19.09
CA TRP A 378 32.13 -3.85 -18.60
C TRP A 378 31.14 -3.34 -19.66
N ARG A 379 31.51 -3.28 -20.95
CA ARG A 379 30.57 -2.84 -21.99
C ARG A 379 29.34 -3.73 -22.08
N GLU A 380 29.50 -5.04 -21.90
CA GLU A 380 28.38 -5.99 -21.94
C GLU A 380 27.70 -6.09 -20.56
N GLU A 381 28.44 -6.28 -19.46
CA GLU A 381 27.86 -6.45 -18.12
C GLU A 381 27.20 -5.17 -17.58
N THR A 382 27.78 -3.99 -17.80
CA THR A 382 27.23 -2.73 -17.31
C THR A 382 26.05 -2.28 -18.16
N ARG A 383 26.03 -2.60 -19.46
CA ARG A 383 24.90 -2.31 -20.36
C ARG A 383 23.70 -3.20 -20.05
N VAL A 384 23.91 -4.50 -19.82
CA VAL A 384 22.84 -5.42 -19.39
C VAL A 384 22.34 -5.04 -17.99
N LYS A 385 23.20 -4.73 -17.02
CA LYS A 385 22.77 -4.35 -15.65
C LYS A 385 22.06 -2.98 -15.57
N LEU A 386 22.52 -1.95 -16.31
CA LEU A 386 21.83 -0.66 -16.31
C LEU A 386 20.51 -0.71 -17.09
N MET A 387 20.45 -1.42 -18.23
CA MET A 387 19.24 -1.45 -19.05
C MET A 387 18.20 -2.45 -18.54
N ALA A 388 18.60 -3.61 -18.02
CA ALA A 388 17.67 -4.53 -17.36
C ALA A 388 17.02 -3.93 -16.12
N LYS A 389 17.66 -2.95 -15.46
CA LYS A 389 17.07 -2.23 -14.32
C LYS A 389 15.88 -1.34 -14.69
N PHE A 390 15.78 -0.91 -15.95
CA PHE A 390 14.61 -0.19 -16.48
C PHE A 390 13.57 -1.17 -17.07
N CYS A 391 14.01 -2.32 -17.58
CA CYS A 391 13.14 -3.30 -18.23
C CYS A 391 12.51 -4.33 -17.29
N LEU A 392 13.07 -4.49 -16.10
CA LEU A 392 12.45 -5.24 -15.01
C LEU A 392 11.62 -4.27 -14.16
N PRO A 393 10.46 -4.69 -13.64
CA PRO A 393 9.88 -3.99 -12.51
C PRO A 393 10.98 -3.93 -11.44
N PHE A 394 11.27 -2.72 -10.92
CA PHE A 394 12.37 -2.51 -9.98
C PHE A 394 12.30 -3.58 -8.86
N PRO A 395 13.44 -4.21 -8.49
CA PRO A 395 13.43 -5.14 -7.38
C PRO A 395 13.05 -4.37 -6.11
N ILE A 396 12.00 -4.89 -5.48
CA ILE A 396 11.37 -4.45 -4.23
C ILE A 396 12.36 -4.53 -3.07
#